data_AF-A0A3N5M4N0-F1
#
_entry.id   AF-A0A3N5M4N0-F1
#
_cell.length_a   1.000
_cell.length_b   1.000
_cell.length_c   1.000
_cell.angle_alpha   90.00
_cell.angle_beta   90.00
_cell.angle_gamma   90.00
#
_symmetry.space_group_name_H-M   'P 1'
#
loop_
_entity.id
_entity.type
_entity.pdbx_description
1 polymer ?
#
loop_
_entity_poly.entity_id
_entity_poly.type
_entity_poly.pdbx_seq_one_letter_code
_entity_poly.pdbx_strand_id
1 'polypeptide(L)' 'MTSARPIGDHLRTWRQRRRMSQLDLASDAEISTRHLSFVESGRAQPSRAMVLHLAE' A
#
# COMPACT_ATOMS: atom_id res chain seq x y z
N MET A 1 9.47 11.54 20.83
CA MET A 1 8.38 10.71 20.29
C MET A 1 8.67 10.45 18.83
N THR A 2 8.97 9.21 18.44
CA THR A 2 9.16 8.83 17.04
C THR A 2 7.82 8.93 16.34
N SER A 3 7.62 9.94 15.49
CA SER A 3 6.48 9.98 14.58
C SER A 3 6.67 8.85 13.58
N ALA A 4 6.01 7.71 13.81
CA ALA A 4 6.00 6.61 12.87
C ALA A 4 5.33 7.11 11.59
N ARG A 5 6.00 6.92 10.44
CA ARG A 5 5.42 7.24 9.14
C ARG A 5 4.14 6.39 8.95
N PRO A 6 3.02 6.98 8.49
CA PRO A 6 1.83 6.22 8.16
C PRO A 6 2.14 5.07 7.21
N ILE A 7 1.44 3.94 7.38
CA ILE A 7 1.64 2.75 6.54
C ILE A 7 1.47 3.05 5.04
N GLY A 8 0.55 3.97 4.69
CA GLY A 8 0.33 4.43 3.32
C GLY A 8 1.57 5.04 2.67
N ASP A 9 2.39 5.79 3.43
CA ASP A 9 3.62 6.40 2.93
C ASP A 9 4.70 5.34 2.66
N HIS A 10 4.78 4.32 3.52
CA HIS A 10 5.67 3.18 3.34
C HIS A 10 5.29 2.40 2.07
N LEU A 11 4.00 2.10 1.91
CA LEU A 11 3.45 1.42 0.74
C LEU A 11 3.74 2.17 -0.56
N ARG A 12 3.46 3.48 -0.59
CA ARG A 12 3.73 4.33 -1.75
C ARG A 12 5.21 4.36 -2.12
N THR A 13 6.07 4.50 -1.12
CA THR A 13 7.53 4.54 -1.32
C THR A 13 8.02 3.22 -1.90
N TRP A 14 7.58 2.09 -1.36
CA TRP A 14 7.95 0.77 -1.85
C TRP A 14 7.46 0.52 -3.27
N ARG A 15 6.21 0.89 -3.58
CA ARG A 15 5.65 0.82 -4.95
C ARG A 15 6.47 1.62 -5.94
N GLN A 16 6.81 2.86 -5.60
CA GLN A 16 7.61 3.75 -6.45
C GLN A 16 9.04 3.20 -6.68
N ARG A 17 9.67 2.61 -5.65
CA ARG A 17 10.99 1.97 -5.78
C ARG A 17 10.98 0.78 -6.74
N ARG A 18 9.88 0.02 -6.79
CA ARG A 18 9.66 -1.08 -7.75
C ARG A 18 9.13 -0.61 -9.11
N ARG A 19 8.95 0.70 -9.31
CA ARG A 19 8.41 1.32 -10.54
C ARG A 19 7.02 0.79 -10.94
N MET A 20 6.22 0.40 -9.96
CA MET A 20 4.87 -0.10 -10.18
C MET A 20 3.85 1.04 -10.18
N SER A 21 2.87 0.96 -11.08
CA SER A 21 1.66 1.78 -10.97
C SER A 21 0.78 1.29 -9.82
N GLN A 22 -0.22 2.09 -9.41
CA GLN A 22 -1.21 1.62 -8.44
C GLN A 22 -2.03 0.45 -9.02
N LEU A 23 -2.20 0.38 -10.34
CA LEU A 23 -2.89 -0.75 -10.96
C LEU A 23 -2.06 -2.03 -10.80
N ASP A 24 -0.77 -1.98 -11.17
CA ASP A 24 0.12 -3.14 -11.09
C ASP A 24 0.17 -3.70 -9.67
N LEU A 25 0.36 -2.84 -8.68
CA LEU A 25 0.42 -3.30 -7.30
C LEU A 25 -0.93 -3.81 -6.78
N ALA A 26 -2.03 -3.17 -7.17
CA ALA A 26 -3.35 -3.62 -6.75
C ALA A 26 -3.68 -5.00 -7.33
N SER A 27 -3.26 -5.27 -8.58
CA SER A 27 -3.37 -6.59 -9.21
C SER A 27 -2.55 -7.64 -8.47
N ASP A 28 -1.28 -7.36 -8.16
CA ASP A 28 -0.42 -8.28 -7.41
C ASP A 28 -0.95 -8.57 -6.00
N ALA A 29 -1.59 -7.58 -5.36
CA ALA A 29 -2.15 -7.69 -4.01
C ALA A 29 -3.62 -8.16 -3.97
N GLU A 30 -4.21 -8.51 -5.12
CA GLU A 30 -5.60 -8.95 -5.26
C GLU A 30 -6.62 -7.97 -4.63
N ILE A 31 -6.36 -6.67 -4.73
CA ILE A 31 -7.23 -5.60 -4.25
C ILE A 31 -7.64 -4.66 -5.37
N SER A 32 -8.65 -3.83 -5.13
CA SER A 32 -8.97 -2.75 -6.07
C SER A 32 -7.91 -1.63 -6.02
N THR A 33 -7.60 -1.06 -7.19
CA THR A 33 -6.75 0.15 -7.30
C THR A 33 -7.29 1.30 -6.45
N ARG A 34 -8.62 1.42 -6.33
CA ARG A 34 -9.28 2.41 -5.47
C ARG A 34 -8.92 2.20 -4.00
N HIS A 35 -8.97 0.97 -3.51
CA HIS A 35 -8.61 0.66 -2.13
C HIS A 35 -7.13 0.97 -1.87
N LEU A 36 -6.23 0.57 -2.77
CA LEU A 36 -4.81 0.92 -2.67
C LEU A 36 -4.60 2.45 -2.62
N SER A 37 -5.28 3.20 -3.48
CA SER A 37 -5.22 4.67 -3.49
C SER A 37 -5.70 5.29 -2.16
N PHE A 38 -6.73 4.73 -1.54
CA PHE A 38 -7.18 5.16 -0.21
C PHE A 38 -6.17 4.83 0.88
N VAL A 39 -5.53 3.67 0.84
CA VAL A 39 -4.47 3.31 1.80
C VAL A 39 -3.28 4.26 1.66
N GLU A 40 -2.80 4.51 0.43
CA GLU A 40 -1.67 5.43 0.17
C GLU A 40 -1.97 6.90 0.54
N SER A 41 -3.24 7.29 0.62
CA SER A 41 -3.67 8.64 1.01
C SER A 41 -4.17 8.73 2.47
N GLY A 42 -4.07 7.63 3.23
CA GLY A 42 -4.51 7.58 4.64
C GLY A 42 -6.02 7.59 4.84
N ARG A 43 -6.82 7.40 3.77
CA ARG A 43 -8.28 7.34 3.81
C ARG A 43 -8.83 5.95 4.17
N ALA A 44 -8.00 4.92 4.09
CA ALA A 44 -8.33 3.56 4.49
C ALA A 44 -7.14 2.92 5.22
N GLN A 45 -7.45 1.96 6.11
CA GLN A 45 -6.44 1.10 6.72
C GLN A 45 -6.35 -0.20 5.93
N PRO A 46 -5.14 -0.71 5.63
CA PRO A 46 -4.99 -2.02 5.00
C PRO A 46 -5.39 -3.12 6.00
N SER A 47 -5.94 -4.22 5.49
CA SER A 47 -6.19 -5.40 6.32
C SER A 47 -4.88 -6.08 6.68
N ARG A 48 -4.85 -6.86 7.78
CA ARG A 48 -3.68 -7.68 8.13
C ARG A 48 -3.29 -8.64 7.01
N ALA A 49 -4.28 -9.24 6.33
CA ALA A 49 -4.05 -10.15 5.22
C ALA A 49 -3.35 -9.45 4.05
N MET A 50 -3.80 -8.25 3.68
CA MET A 50 -3.15 -7.43 2.64
C MET A 50 -1.70 -7.11 3.01
N VAL A 51 -1.45 -6.71 4.27
CA VAL A 51 -0.08 -6.39 4.72
C VAL A 51 0.84 -7.60 4.65
N LEU A 52 0.35 -8.79 5.04
CA LEU A 52 1.13 -10.03 4.95
C LEU A 52 1.43 -10.40 3.50
N HIS A 53 0.43 -10.33 2.62
CA HIS A 53 0.60 -10.62 1.19
C HIS A 53 1.62 -9.71 0.51
N LEU A 54 1.66 -8.43 0.90
CA LEU A 54 2.63 -7.45 0.39
C LEU A 54 4.07 -7.65 0.93
N ALA A 55 4.22 -8.42 2.00
CA ALA A 55 5.50 -8.66 2.67
C ALA A 55 6.21 -9.94 2.20
N GLU A 56 5.51 -10.79 1.44
CA GLU A 56 6.07 -11.93 0.70
C GLU A 56 6.81 -11.46 -0.57
#